data_AF-A0AAN6K184-F1
#
_entry.id   AF-A0AAN6K184-F1
#
_cell.length_a   1.000
_cell.length_b   1.000
_cell.length_c   1.000
_cell.angle_alpha   90.00
_cell.angle_beta   90.00
_cell.angle_gamma   90.00
#
_symmetry.space_group_name_H-M   'P 1'
#
loop_
_entity.id
_entity.type
_entity.pdbx_description
1 polymer ?
#
loop_
_entity_poly.entity_id
_entity_poly.type
_entity_poly.pdbx_seq_one_letter_code
_entity_poly.pdbx_strand_id
1 'polypeptide(L)'
;MHDVLKNVLLEDVLTRYENLVLKHSVYNSEVEAERAIAHTALQREQQALANVSQLQHILNRDPFVLVLLDGDGMIFNDRYLRAGEAGGVKAAAVLHDAVQNWAAANVDGCPAEVKVTVRVYANLSGLAGVCTKAGLIVSPSHLEEFARGFTRGKMLFDFVDVGPGKDRADVKVAEALRLFVYDYHCRQILFGCSHDNGYARVLEQYVE
;
A
#
# COMPACT_ATOMS: atom_id res chain seq x y z
N MET A 1 82.84 17.13 38.18
CA MET A 1 81.58 16.76 38.87
C MET A 1 80.38 17.55 38.37
N HIS A 2 80.50 18.88 38.19
CA HIS A 2 79.41 19.74 37.69
C HIS A 2 79.03 19.47 36.21
N ASP A 3 80.00 19.24 35.32
CA ASP A 3 79.73 18.92 33.91
C ASP A 3 79.07 17.55 33.69
N VAL A 4 79.44 16.56 34.51
CA VAL A 4 78.84 15.23 34.43
C VAL A 4 77.36 15.28 34.79
N LEU A 5 77.01 16.02 35.84
CA LEU A 5 75.61 16.23 36.24
C LEU A 5 74.82 16.97 35.16
N LYS A 6 75.44 17.97 34.52
CA LYS A 6 74.82 18.77 33.45
C LYS A 6 74.53 17.93 32.20
N ASN A 7 75.47 17.06 31.82
CA ASN A 7 75.30 16.15 30.68
C ASN A 7 74.21 15.09 30.95
N VAL A 8 74.18 14.52 32.15
CA VAL A 8 73.11 13.58 32.56
C VAL A 8 71.73 14.25 32.52
N LEU A 9 71.64 15.50 32.99
CA LEU A 9 70.39 16.25 32.93
C LEU A 9 69.97 16.57 31.49
N LEU A 10 70.93 16.90 30.63
CA LEU A 10 70.70 17.15 29.21
C LEU A 10 70.18 15.89 28.51
N GLU A 11 70.75 14.74 28.81
CA GLU A 11 70.38 13.43 28.27
C GLU A 11 68.98 12.99 28.72
N ASP A 12 68.61 13.22 29.97
CA ASP A 12 67.24 13.00 30.48
C ASP A 12 66.23 13.94 29.80
N VAL A 13 66.58 15.22 29.61
CA VAL A 13 65.72 16.18 28.88
C VAL A 13 65.52 15.76 27.42
N LEU A 14 66.58 15.35 26.73
CA LEU A 14 66.51 14.86 25.35
C LEU A 14 65.63 13.60 25.26
N THR A 15 65.82 12.64 26.17
CA THR A 15 65.03 11.41 26.23
C THR A 15 63.54 11.71 26.46
N ARG A 16 63.21 12.65 27.35
CA ARG A 16 61.82 13.06 27.59
C ARG A 16 61.22 13.77 26.39
N TYR A 17 62.00 14.61 25.70
CA TYR A 17 61.56 15.30 24.49
C TYR A 17 61.26 14.30 23.36
N GLU A 18 62.13 13.33 23.10
CA GLU A 18 61.90 12.27 22.11
C GLU A 18 60.64 11.45 22.43
N ASN A 19 60.45 11.06 23.70
CA ASN A 19 59.24 10.38 24.14
C ASN A 19 57.99 11.24 23.94
N LEU A 20 58.07 12.55 24.19
CA LEU A 20 56.95 13.47 23.99
C LEU A 20 56.60 13.61 22.51
N VAL A 21 57.60 13.71 21.62
CA VAL A 21 57.41 13.76 20.16
C VAL A 21 56.75 12.48 19.66
N LEU A 22 57.21 11.31 20.12
CA LEU A 22 56.59 10.02 19.78
C LEU A 22 55.14 9.94 20.24
N LYS A 23 54.85 10.29 21.50
CA LYS A 23 53.48 10.32 22.03
C LYS A 23 52.58 11.27 21.25
N HIS A 24 53.09 12.45 20.89
CA HIS A 24 52.34 13.42 20.09
C HIS A 24 52.06 12.90 18.68
N SER A 25 53.03 12.22 18.04
CA SER A 25 52.83 11.60 16.72
C SER A 25 51.77 10.50 16.76
N VAL A 26 51.79 9.64 17.79
CA VAL A 26 50.79 8.58 17.97
C VAL A 26 49.41 9.20 18.22
N TYR A 27 49.32 10.17 19.13
CA TYR A 27 48.07 10.86 19.43
C TYR A 27 47.46 11.52 18.20
N ASN A 28 48.26 12.19 17.37
CA ASN A 28 47.78 12.78 16.12
C ASN A 28 47.23 11.71 15.16
N SER A 29 47.92 10.57 15.01
CA SER A 29 47.43 9.47 14.19
C SER A 29 46.13 8.87 14.73
N GLU A 30 45.97 8.77 16.04
CA GLU A 30 44.73 8.28 16.67
C GLU A 30 43.56 9.26 16.42
N VAL A 31 43.78 10.56 16.62
CA VAL A 31 42.77 11.59 16.35
C VAL A 31 42.38 11.62 14.87
N GLU A 32 43.32 11.46 13.95
CA GLU A 32 43.03 11.36 12.51
C GLU A 32 42.20 10.12 12.18
N ALA A 33 42.54 8.97 12.76
CA ALA A 33 41.77 7.74 12.61
C ALA A 33 40.34 7.87 13.17
N GLU A 34 40.18 8.44 14.37
CA GLU A 34 38.87 8.70 14.97
C GLU A 34 38.03 9.66 14.11
N ARG A 35 38.64 10.74 13.58
CA ARG A 35 37.95 11.67 12.67
C ARG A 35 37.51 10.99 11.38
N ALA A 36 38.35 10.13 10.81
CA ALA A 36 37.99 9.37 9.60
C ALA A 36 36.83 8.39 9.86
N ILE A 37 36.83 7.73 11.02
CA ILE A 37 35.74 6.85 11.47
C ILE A 37 34.46 7.66 11.65
N ALA A 38 34.51 8.78 12.37
CA ALA A 38 33.36 9.66 12.61
C ALA A 38 32.79 10.21 11.30
N HIS A 39 33.63 10.66 10.37
CA HIS A 39 33.22 11.13 9.05
C HIS A 39 32.54 10.01 8.25
N THR A 40 33.11 8.81 8.24
CA THR A 40 32.55 7.65 7.55
C THR A 40 31.21 7.23 8.16
N ALA A 41 31.09 7.26 9.49
CA ALA A 41 29.85 6.95 10.21
C ALA A 41 28.75 7.96 9.85
N LEU A 42 29.06 9.26 9.87
CA LEU A 42 28.13 10.33 9.49
C LEU A 42 27.67 10.18 8.04
N GLN A 43 28.57 9.87 7.11
CA GLN A 43 28.21 9.64 5.71
C GLN A 43 27.28 8.42 5.54
N ARG A 44 27.52 7.34 6.28
CA ARG A 44 26.65 6.16 6.26
C ARG A 44 25.27 6.47 6.81
N GLU A 45 25.19 7.24 7.90
CA GLU A 45 23.93 7.69 8.48
C GLU A 45 23.14 8.55 7.49
N GLN A 46 23.79 9.54 6.86
CA GLN A 46 23.17 10.38 5.84
C GLN A 46 22.65 9.56 4.64
N GLN A 47 23.43 8.59 4.17
CA GLN A 47 23.01 7.70 3.09
C GLN A 47 21.82 6.82 3.51
N ALA A 48 21.83 6.31 4.75
CA ALA A 48 20.72 5.51 5.27
C ALA A 48 19.44 6.35 5.37
N LEU A 49 19.52 7.59 5.85
CA LEU A 49 18.38 8.52 5.90
C LEU A 49 17.85 8.86 4.51
N ALA A 50 18.74 9.11 3.54
CA ALA A 50 18.35 9.34 2.16
C ALA A 50 17.64 8.12 1.56
N ASN A 51 18.15 6.91 1.81
CA ASN A 51 17.54 5.66 1.37
C ASN A 51 16.14 5.45 2.00
N VAL A 52 15.99 5.71 3.31
CA VAL A 52 14.69 5.60 4.00
C VAL A 52 13.70 6.59 3.42
N SER A 53 14.10 7.84 3.19
CA SER A 53 13.24 8.86 2.58
C SER A 53 12.81 8.45 1.16
N GLN A 54 13.72 7.91 0.36
CA GLN A 54 13.41 7.40 -0.97
C GLN A 54 12.43 6.21 -0.92
N LEU A 55 12.63 5.26 -0.01
CA LEU A 55 11.72 4.14 0.18
C LEU A 55 10.32 4.61 0.61
N GLN A 56 10.24 5.55 1.55
CA GLN A 56 8.97 6.17 1.93
C GLN A 56 8.27 6.82 0.74
N HIS A 57 9.00 7.51 -0.14
CA HIS A 57 8.41 8.09 -1.34
C HIS A 57 7.84 7.01 -2.28
N ILE A 58 8.56 5.90 -2.50
CA ILE A 58 8.11 4.78 -3.33
C ILE A 58 6.87 4.11 -2.74
N LEU A 59 6.84 3.88 -1.42
CA LEU A 59 5.71 3.25 -0.72
C LEU A 59 4.47 4.14 -0.71
N ASN A 60 4.63 5.46 -0.79
CA ASN A 60 3.52 6.41 -0.81
C ASN A 60 3.12 6.85 -2.21
N ARG A 61 3.77 6.34 -3.27
CA ARG A 61 3.45 6.69 -4.66
C ARG A 61 2.11 6.06 -5.07
N ASP A 62 1.30 6.81 -5.81
CA ASP A 62 0.06 6.29 -6.42
C ASP A 62 -0.90 5.54 -5.46
N PRO A 63 -1.24 6.10 -4.28
CA PRO A 63 -2.12 5.41 -3.35
C PRO A 63 -3.52 5.19 -3.94
N PHE A 64 -4.15 4.08 -3.55
CA PHE A 64 -5.51 3.76 -3.96
C PHE A 64 -6.36 3.16 -2.84
N VAL A 65 -7.67 3.27 -3.00
CA VAL A 65 -8.69 2.53 -2.23
C VAL A 65 -9.29 1.47 -3.15
N LEU A 66 -9.36 0.25 -2.64
CA LEU A 66 -9.92 -0.89 -3.35
C LEU A 66 -11.31 -1.22 -2.81
N VAL A 67 -12.28 -1.38 -3.70
CA VAL A 67 -13.59 -1.94 -3.38
C VAL A 67 -13.71 -3.32 -4.01
N LEU A 68 -13.98 -4.32 -3.19
CA LEU A 68 -14.26 -5.68 -3.63
C LEU A 68 -15.72 -5.99 -3.33
N LEU A 69 -16.48 -6.31 -4.37
CA LEU A 69 -17.91 -6.61 -4.28
C LEU A 69 -18.18 -8.03 -4.78
N ASP A 70 -18.88 -8.80 -3.96
CA ASP A 70 -19.59 -10.00 -4.39
C ASP A 70 -20.93 -9.58 -5.01
N GLY A 71 -20.99 -9.54 -6.34
CA GLY A 71 -22.17 -9.09 -7.06
C GLY A 71 -23.33 -10.09 -7.05
N ASP A 72 -23.07 -11.37 -6.74
CA ASP A 72 -24.13 -12.37 -6.59
C ASP A 72 -24.85 -12.18 -5.23
N GLY A 73 -24.09 -11.83 -4.18
CA GLY A 73 -24.61 -11.53 -2.84
C GLY A 73 -25.04 -10.07 -2.61
N MET A 74 -24.56 -9.12 -3.41
CA MET A 74 -24.83 -7.68 -3.29
C MET A 74 -25.40 -7.10 -4.59
N ILE A 75 -26.67 -7.40 -4.85
CA ILE A 75 -27.36 -6.97 -6.07
C ILE A 75 -27.49 -5.43 -6.09
N PHE A 76 -27.09 -4.81 -7.20
CA PHE A 76 -27.23 -3.37 -7.41
C PHE A 76 -28.70 -2.93 -7.43
N ASN A 77 -28.94 -1.67 -7.06
CA ASN A 77 -30.28 -1.08 -7.06
C ASN A 77 -30.97 -1.24 -8.43
N ASP A 78 -32.23 -1.71 -8.40
CA ASP A 78 -32.99 -2.09 -9.59
C ASP A 78 -33.15 -0.93 -10.58
N ARG A 79 -33.21 0.33 -10.11
CA ARG A 79 -33.26 1.50 -10.98
C ARG A 79 -32.07 1.61 -11.92
N TYR A 80 -30.89 1.20 -11.47
CA TYR A 80 -29.69 1.19 -12.30
C TYR A 80 -29.67 -0.02 -13.22
N LEU A 81 -30.03 -1.21 -12.69
CA LEU A 81 -30.10 -2.43 -13.50
C LEU A 81 -31.09 -2.29 -14.67
N ARG A 82 -32.27 -1.71 -14.43
CA ARG A 82 -33.29 -1.47 -15.48
C ARG A 82 -32.85 -0.49 -16.55
N ALA A 83 -31.94 0.43 -16.22
CA ALA A 83 -31.42 1.42 -17.14
C ALA A 83 -30.25 0.90 -17.98
N GLY A 84 -29.91 -0.40 -17.88
CA GLY A 84 -28.88 -1.06 -18.66
C GLY A 84 -27.55 -0.31 -18.60
N GLU A 85 -26.96 -0.05 -19.76
CA GLU A 85 -25.65 0.58 -19.88
C GLU A 85 -25.57 1.98 -19.24
N ALA A 86 -26.60 2.81 -19.43
CA ALA A 86 -26.65 4.14 -18.81
C ALA A 86 -26.73 4.04 -17.27
N GLY A 87 -27.44 3.03 -16.78
CA GLY A 87 -27.51 2.71 -15.36
C GLY A 87 -26.17 2.26 -14.78
N GLY A 88 -25.43 1.44 -15.51
CA GLY A 88 -24.07 1.00 -15.15
C GLY A 88 -23.11 2.17 -15.00
N VAL A 89 -23.07 3.06 -15.99
CA VAL A 89 -22.24 4.28 -15.96
C VAL A 89 -22.59 5.14 -14.74
N LYS A 90 -23.89 5.34 -14.48
CA LYS A 90 -24.35 6.15 -13.34
C LYS A 90 -24.01 5.50 -12.00
N ALA A 91 -24.18 4.18 -11.88
CA ALA A 91 -23.84 3.44 -10.67
C ALA A 91 -22.33 3.53 -10.36
N ALA A 92 -21.47 3.40 -11.37
CA ALA A 92 -20.02 3.56 -11.23
C ALA A 92 -19.65 4.98 -10.76
N ALA A 93 -20.29 6.02 -11.31
CA ALA A 93 -20.06 7.40 -10.88
C ALA A 93 -20.48 7.63 -9.42
N VAL A 94 -21.68 7.18 -9.04
CA VAL A 94 -22.18 7.34 -7.67
C VAL A 94 -21.31 6.58 -6.66
N LEU A 95 -20.91 5.35 -6.98
CA LEU A 95 -20.04 4.56 -6.11
C LEU A 95 -18.66 5.23 -5.96
N HIS A 96 -18.07 5.70 -7.06
CA HIS A 96 -16.80 6.42 -7.04
C HIS A 96 -16.84 7.62 -6.09
N ASP A 97 -17.87 8.47 -6.21
CA ASP A 97 -17.98 9.70 -5.42
C ASP A 97 -18.24 9.38 -3.95
N ALA A 98 -19.04 8.35 -3.67
CA ALA A 98 -19.25 7.85 -2.30
C ALA A 98 -17.94 7.36 -1.66
N VAL A 99 -17.14 6.59 -2.40
CA VAL A 99 -15.86 6.06 -1.91
C VAL A 99 -14.83 7.18 -1.72
N GLN A 100 -14.75 8.15 -2.65
CA GLN A 100 -13.90 9.34 -2.49
C GLN A 100 -14.21 10.10 -1.20
N ASN A 101 -15.49 10.44 -1.02
CA ASN A 101 -15.94 11.20 0.16
C ASN A 101 -15.71 10.43 1.45
N TRP A 102 -15.96 9.11 1.43
CA TRP A 102 -15.69 8.25 2.58
C TRP A 102 -14.20 8.17 2.88
N ALA A 103 -13.35 8.00 1.86
CA ALA A 103 -11.89 7.88 2.03
C ALA A 103 -11.29 9.18 2.59
N ALA A 104 -11.71 10.33 2.07
CA ALA A 104 -11.27 11.63 2.57
C ALA A 104 -11.64 11.88 4.04
N ALA A 105 -12.72 11.25 4.52
CA ALA A 105 -13.19 11.41 5.91
C ALA A 105 -12.67 10.35 6.88
N ASN A 106 -12.27 9.16 6.40
CA ASN A 106 -12.01 8.00 7.27
C ASN A 106 -10.61 7.38 7.11
N VAL A 107 -9.85 7.75 6.08
CA VAL A 107 -8.52 7.17 5.82
C VAL A 107 -7.44 8.20 6.09
N ASP A 108 -6.68 7.99 7.17
CA ASP A 108 -5.62 8.89 7.59
C ASP A 108 -4.50 9.02 6.54
N GLY A 109 -4.09 10.26 6.27
CA GLY A 109 -3.02 10.54 5.29
C GLY A 109 -3.39 10.23 3.84
N CYS A 110 -4.66 9.94 3.55
CA CYS A 110 -5.15 9.70 2.20
C CYS A 110 -5.23 11.02 1.40
N PRO A 111 -4.69 11.08 0.17
CA PRO A 111 -4.85 12.26 -0.67
C PRO A 111 -6.31 12.55 -1.01
N ALA A 112 -6.66 13.81 -1.20
CA ALA A 112 -8.03 14.24 -1.56
C ALA A 112 -8.55 13.63 -2.87
N GLU A 113 -7.65 13.31 -3.81
CA GLU A 113 -7.96 12.64 -5.09
C GLU A 113 -7.29 11.26 -5.14
N VAL A 114 -7.51 10.43 -4.12
CA VAL A 114 -7.00 9.06 -4.09
C VAL A 114 -7.56 8.23 -5.26
N LYS A 115 -6.78 7.34 -5.85
CA LYS A 115 -7.32 6.45 -6.90
C LYS A 115 -8.36 5.51 -6.29
N VAL A 116 -9.51 5.33 -6.95
CA VAL A 116 -10.53 4.37 -6.53
C VAL A 116 -10.58 3.25 -7.57
N THR A 117 -10.28 2.03 -7.13
CA THR A 117 -10.41 0.82 -7.95
C THR A 117 -11.55 -0.04 -7.41
N VAL A 118 -12.38 -0.57 -8.29
CA VAL A 118 -13.56 -1.37 -7.92
C VAL A 118 -13.59 -2.64 -8.73
N ARG A 119 -13.77 -3.77 -8.07
CA ARG A 119 -13.97 -5.06 -8.71
C ARG A 119 -15.24 -5.70 -8.21
N VAL A 120 -16.17 -5.94 -9.13
CA VAL A 120 -17.39 -6.71 -8.89
C VAL A 120 -17.21 -8.07 -9.52
N TYR A 121 -17.45 -9.13 -8.75
CA TYR A 121 -17.42 -10.51 -9.25
C TYR A 121 -18.83 -11.09 -9.16
N ALA A 122 -19.35 -11.59 -10.27
CA ALA A 122 -20.67 -12.22 -10.28
C ALA A 122 -20.76 -13.22 -11.44
N ASN A 123 -21.64 -14.21 -11.32
CA ASN A 123 -22.06 -15.02 -12.45
C ASN A 123 -23.13 -14.25 -13.24
N LEU A 124 -22.74 -13.52 -14.30
CA LEU A 124 -23.68 -12.62 -15.00
C LEU A 124 -24.89 -13.37 -15.52
N SER A 125 -24.69 -14.55 -16.11
CA SER A 125 -25.77 -15.35 -16.67
C SER A 125 -26.78 -15.80 -15.59
N GLY A 126 -26.26 -16.24 -14.43
CA GLY A 126 -27.07 -16.66 -13.29
C GLY A 126 -27.81 -15.48 -12.67
N LEU A 127 -27.09 -14.39 -12.39
CA LEU A 127 -27.63 -13.18 -11.81
C LEU A 127 -28.69 -12.54 -12.72
N ALA A 128 -28.47 -12.50 -14.04
CA ALA A 128 -29.45 -11.99 -15.00
C ALA A 128 -30.76 -12.80 -14.95
N GLY A 129 -30.64 -14.13 -14.86
CA GLY A 129 -31.79 -15.03 -14.71
C GLY A 129 -32.55 -14.79 -13.40
N VAL A 130 -31.83 -14.63 -12.28
CA VAL A 130 -32.42 -14.32 -10.96
C VAL A 130 -33.12 -12.97 -10.98
N CYS A 131 -32.46 -11.91 -11.45
CA CYS A 131 -33.02 -10.57 -11.55
C CYS A 131 -34.25 -10.50 -12.45
N THR A 132 -34.26 -11.24 -13.56
CA THR A 132 -35.41 -11.29 -14.48
C THR A 132 -36.61 -11.98 -13.80
N LYS A 133 -36.38 -13.14 -13.17
CA LYS A 133 -37.44 -13.87 -12.45
C LYS A 133 -38.02 -13.08 -11.28
N ALA A 134 -37.19 -12.31 -10.58
CA ALA A 134 -37.59 -11.41 -9.50
C ALA A 134 -38.25 -10.12 -10.01
N GLY A 135 -38.36 -9.91 -11.32
CA GLY A 135 -38.94 -8.72 -11.93
C GLY A 135 -38.09 -7.45 -11.79
N LEU A 136 -36.82 -7.56 -11.37
CA LEU A 136 -35.88 -6.44 -11.21
C LEU A 136 -35.43 -5.89 -12.57
N ILE A 137 -35.35 -6.73 -13.59
CA ILE A 137 -35.06 -6.34 -14.97
C ILE A 137 -36.04 -7.03 -15.93
N VAL A 138 -36.25 -6.43 -17.11
CA VAL A 138 -37.21 -6.92 -18.11
C VAL A 138 -36.58 -8.02 -18.98
N SER A 139 -35.28 -7.92 -19.25
CA SER A 139 -34.52 -8.83 -20.08
C SER A 139 -33.16 -9.10 -19.43
N PRO A 140 -32.62 -10.33 -19.53
CA PRO A 140 -31.24 -10.63 -19.13
C PRO A 140 -30.19 -9.69 -19.74
N SER A 141 -30.43 -9.19 -20.96
CA SER A 141 -29.53 -8.27 -21.65
C SER A 141 -29.28 -6.96 -20.89
N HIS A 142 -30.24 -6.49 -20.08
CA HIS A 142 -30.04 -5.28 -19.27
C HIS A 142 -28.91 -5.45 -18.26
N LEU A 143 -28.70 -6.65 -17.71
CA LEU A 143 -27.61 -6.87 -16.77
C LEU A 143 -26.25 -6.86 -17.49
N GLU A 144 -26.17 -7.44 -18.69
CA GLU A 144 -24.95 -7.41 -19.50
C GLU A 144 -24.60 -5.98 -19.94
N GLU A 145 -25.60 -5.22 -20.37
CA GLU A 145 -25.47 -3.79 -20.69
C GLU A 145 -25.04 -2.99 -19.45
N PHE A 146 -25.67 -3.24 -18.29
CA PHE A 146 -25.29 -2.63 -17.02
C PHE A 146 -23.84 -2.93 -16.66
N ALA A 147 -23.40 -4.18 -16.73
CA ALA A 147 -22.03 -4.58 -16.43
C ALA A 147 -21.03 -3.87 -17.35
N ARG A 148 -21.32 -3.79 -18.66
CA ARG A 148 -20.51 -3.06 -19.64
C ARG A 148 -20.44 -1.57 -19.32
N GLY A 149 -21.59 -0.97 -19.00
CA GLY A 149 -21.71 0.43 -18.61
C GLY A 149 -20.94 0.75 -17.32
N PHE A 150 -20.99 -0.14 -16.34
CA PHE A 150 -20.27 -0.02 -15.08
C PHE A 150 -18.75 -0.05 -15.31
N THR A 151 -18.26 -1.07 -16.03
CA THR A 151 -16.83 -1.23 -16.34
C THR A 151 -16.28 -0.02 -17.10
N ARG A 152 -16.99 0.51 -18.10
CA ARG A 152 -16.52 1.69 -18.84
C ARG A 152 -16.74 3.02 -18.13
N GLY A 153 -17.58 3.04 -17.09
CA GLY A 153 -18.01 4.27 -16.41
C GLY A 153 -16.87 4.96 -15.66
N LYS A 154 -15.88 4.19 -15.20
CA LYS A 154 -14.66 4.65 -14.54
C LYS A 154 -13.48 3.76 -14.96
N MET A 155 -12.29 4.33 -15.13
CA MET A 155 -11.14 3.63 -15.72
C MET A 155 -10.60 2.45 -14.89
N LEU A 156 -10.87 2.43 -13.59
CA LEU A 156 -10.40 1.39 -12.66
C LEU A 156 -11.55 0.54 -12.10
N PHE A 157 -12.67 0.49 -12.82
CA PHE A 157 -13.85 -0.26 -12.41
C PHE A 157 -14.00 -1.46 -13.33
N ASP A 158 -14.13 -2.65 -12.73
CA ASP A 158 -14.28 -3.90 -13.45
C ASP A 158 -15.51 -4.64 -12.94
N PHE A 159 -16.42 -4.97 -13.85
CA PHE A 159 -17.47 -5.97 -13.63
C PHE A 159 -17.04 -7.28 -14.29
N VAL A 160 -16.66 -8.26 -13.48
CA VAL A 160 -16.02 -9.50 -13.92
C VAL A 160 -17.02 -10.65 -13.86
N ASP A 161 -17.34 -11.20 -15.03
CA ASP A 161 -18.07 -12.46 -15.12
C ASP A 161 -17.19 -13.62 -14.68
N VAL A 162 -17.60 -14.33 -13.63
CA VAL A 162 -16.92 -15.54 -13.15
C VAL A 162 -17.52 -16.82 -13.74
N GLY A 163 -18.60 -16.69 -14.53
CA GLY A 163 -19.31 -17.79 -15.14
C GLY A 163 -20.10 -18.64 -14.13
N PRO A 164 -20.76 -19.71 -14.61
CA PRO A 164 -21.55 -20.58 -13.75
C PRO A 164 -20.69 -21.41 -12.81
N GLY A 165 -21.16 -21.59 -11.58
CA GLY A 165 -20.54 -22.45 -10.59
C GLY A 165 -20.77 -21.91 -9.18
N LYS A 166 -20.74 -22.82 -8.21
CA LYS A 166 -20.87 -22.44 -6.80
C LYS A 166 -19.59 -21.76 -6.32
N ASP A 167 -19.74 -20.73 -5.49
CA ASP A 167 -18.66 -20.07 -4.73
C ASP A 167 -17.52 -19.48 -5.61
N ARG A 168 -17.75 -19.29 -6.93
CA ARG A 168 -16.72 -18.78 -7.86
C ARG A 168 -16.40 -17.30 -7.64
N ALA A 169 -17.42 -16.49 -7.36
CA ALA A 169 -17.26 -15.09 -7.00
C ALA A 169 -16.51 -14.99 -5.67
N ASP A 170 -16.92 -15.77 -4.67
CA ASP A 170 -16.32 -15.81 -3.34
C ASP A 170 -14.84 -16.11 -3.35
N VAL A 171 -14.42 -17.14 -4.10
CA VAL A 171 -13.00 -17.48 -4.25
C VAL A 171 -12.22 -16.31 -4.85
N LYS A 172 -12.75 -15.64 -5.88
CA LYS A 172 -12.05 -14.48 -6.49
C LYS A 172 -11.96 -13.30 -5.55
N VAL A 173 -13.04 -12.99 -4.83
CA VAL A 173 -13.09 -11.91 -3.85
C VAL A 173 -12.09 -12.16 -2.71
N ALA A 174 -12.05 -13.38 -2.18
CA ALA A 174 -11.14 -13.76 -1.10
C ALA A 174 -9.67 -13.70 -1.52
N GLU A 175 -9.33 -14.21 -2.71
CA GLU A 175 -7.96 -14.13 -3.22
C GLU A 175 -7.55 -12.70 -3.60
N ALA A 176 -8.48 -11.87 -4.09
CA ALA A 176 -8.21 -10.46 -4.32
C ALA A 176 -7.92 -9.73 -3.00
N LEU A 177 -8.68 -10.00 -1.93
CA LEU A 177 -8.42 -9.45 -0.61
C LEU A 177 -7.01 -9.83 -0.12
N ARG A 178 -6.66 -11.12 -0.21
CA ARG A 178 -5.33 -11.65 0.19
C ARG A 178 -4.19 -10.98 -0.56
N LEU A 179 -4.38 -10.69 -1.84
CA LEU A 179 -3.37 -10.03 -2.66
C LEU A 179 -3.13 -8.58 -2.24
N PHE A 180 -4.20 -7.83 -1.96
CA PHE A 180 -4.11 -6.38 -1.74
C PHE A 180 -3.99 -5.96 -0.28
N VAL A 181 -4.29 -6.84 0.68
CA VAL A 181 -4.21 -6.50 2.12
C VAL A 181 -2.80 -6.12 2.58
N TYR A 182 -1.77 -6.64 1.90
CA TYR A 182 -0.36 -6.33 2.18
C TYR A 182 0.28 -5.39 1.13
N ASP A 183 -0.53 -4.83 0.24
CA ASP A 183 -0.06 -3.86 -0.74
C ASP A 183 0.06 -2.48 -0.08
N TYR A 184 1.28 -1.95 0.00
CA TYR A 184 1.56 -0.65 0.64
C TYR A 184 0.90 0.55 -0.07
N HIS A 185 0.57 0.42 -1.36
CA HIS A 185 -0.15 1.44 -2.12
C HIS A 185 -1.66 1.37 -1.86
N CYS A 186 -2.19 0.21 -1.45
CA CYS A 186 -3.57 0.02 -1.06
C CYS A 186 -3.79 0.59 0.35
N ARG A 187 -4.43 1.75 0.45
CA ARG A 187 -4.67 2.42 1.74
C ARG A 187 -5.81 1.83 2.51
N GLN A 188 -6.79 1.30 1.80
CA GLN A 188 -7.98 0.74 2.40
C GLN A 188 -8.66 -0.21 1.42
N ILE A 189 -9.22 -1.29 1.97
CA ILE A 189 -10.11 -2.19 1.26
C ILE A 189 -11.52 -2.01 1.84
N LEU A 190 -12.48 -1.72 0.97
CA LEU A 190 -13.92 -1.75 1.25
C LEU A 190 -14.48 -3.07 0.74
N PHE A 191 -15.02 -3.86 1.66
CA PHE A 191 -15.39 -5.24 1.39
C PHE A 191 -16.91 -5.42 1.44
N GLY A 192 -17.55 -5.54 0.27
CA GLY A 192 -19.00 -5.70 0.13
C GLY A 192 -19.39 -7.15 -0.09
N CYS A 193 -19.47 -7.92 0.99
CA CYS A 193 -19.70 -9.36 0.98
C CYS A 193 -20.73 -9.73 2.04
N SER A 194 -22.01 -9.78 1.68
CA SER A 194 -23.11 -9.84 2.66
C SER A 194 -23.65 -11.22 2.96
N HIS A 195 -23.40 -12.23 2.11
CA HIS A 195 -24.31 -13.39 2.06
C HIS A 195 -23.71 -14.75 2.44
N ASP A 196 -22.40 -14.84 2.67
CA ASP A 196 -21.74 -16.11 3.01
C ASP A 196 -20.87 -16.02 4.29
N ASN A 197 -21.05 -16.99 5.19
CA ASN A 197 -20.17 -17.21 6.34
C ASN A 197 -18.72 -17.54 5.91
N GLY A 198 -18.52 -17.93 4.64
CA GLY A 198 -17.20 -18.07 4.03
C GLY A 198 -16.36 -16.80 4.15
N TYR A 199 -16.95 -15.62 3.97
CA TYR A 199 -16.25 -14.34 4.07
C TYR A 199 -15.82 -14.00 5.49
N ALA A 200 -16.62 -14.36 6.51
CA ALA A 200 -16.26 -14.16 7.90
C ALA A 200 -14.96 -14.89 8.25
N ARG A 201 -14.81 -16.15 7.81
CA ARG A 201 -13.58 -16.94 8.01
C ARG A 201 -12.36 -16.37 7.30
N VAL A 202 -12.56 -15.74 6.14
CA VAL A 202 -11.48 -15.04 5.43
C VAL A 202 -11.06 -13.81 6.23
N LEU A 203 -12.02 -13.03 6.75
CA LEU A 203 -11.75 -11.84 7.55
C LEU A 203 -11.16 -12.15 8.93
N GLU A 204 -11.54 -13.26 9.57
CA GLU A 204 -10.97 -13.72 10.85
C GLU A 204 -9.44 -13.83 10.84
N GLN A 205 -8.83 -14.04 9.67
CA GLN A 205 -7.36 -14.09 9.52
C GLN A 205 -6.69 -12.72 9.69
N TYR A 206 -7.48 -11.65 9.72
CA TYR A 206 -7.04 -10.25 9.73
C TYR A 206 -7.66 -9.43 10.88
N VAL A 207 -8.47 -10.06 11.72
CA VAL A 207 -8.99 -9.46 12.96
C VAL A 207 -8.06 -9.91 14.08
N GLU A 208 -7.42 -8.94 14.75
CA GLU A 208 -6.68 -9.18 16.00
C GLU A 208 -7.61 -9.42 17.19
#